data_AF-A0A0D0FCZ5-F1
#
_entry.id   AF-A0A0D0FCZ5-F1
#
_cell.length_a   1.000
_cell.length_b   1.000
_cell.length_c   1.000
_cell.angle_alpha   90.00
_cell.angle_beta   90.00
_cell.angle_gamma   90.00
#
_symmetry.space_group_name_H-M   'P 1'
#
loop_
_entity.id
_entity.type
_entity.pdbx_description
1 polymer ?
#
loop_
_entity_poly.entity_id
_entity_poly.type
_entity_poly.pdbx_seq_one_letter_code
_entity_poly.pdbx_strand_id
1 'polypeptide(L)' 'MNEIASSHGIHVNQIRQWRNTFLEQMPLIFAKENKKADQMKADYENQIENLYAEVGRLTTQLSWLKKKSGIKE' A
#
# COMPACT_ATOMS: atom_id res chain seq x y z
N MET A 1 -0.57 18.51 -31.82
CA MET A 1 -1.81 17.76 -32.15
C MET A 1 -1.97 17.57 -33.66
N ASN A 2 -1.77 18.60 -34.48
CA ASN A 2 -1.86 18.47 -35.96
C ASN A 2 -0.83 17.50 -36.54
N GLU A 3 0.40 17.49 -36.03
CA GLU A 3 1.43 16.52 -36.45
C GLU A 3 1.04 15.07 -36.12
N ILE A 4 0.42 14.83 -34.95
CA ILE A 4 -0.06 13.51 -34.53
C ILE A 4 -1.24 13.07 -35.40
N ALA A 5 -2.18 14.00 -35.63
CA ALA A 5 -3.31 13.80 -36.53
C ALA A 5 -2.85 13.41 -37.94
N SER A 6 -1.89 14.14 -38.49
CA SER A 6 -1.33 13.89 -39.83
C SER A 6 -0.58 12.56 -39.91
N SER A 7 0.31 12.28 -38.95
CA SER A 7 1.11 11.05 -38.93
C SER A 7 0.31 9.77 -38.72
N HIS A 8 -0.82 9.84 -38.01
CA HIS A 8 -1.64 8.67 -37.70
C HIS A 8 -2.95 8.63 -38.50
N GLY A 9 -3.21 9.61 -39.37
CA GLY A 9 -4.46 9.71 -40.13
C GLY A 9 -5.71 9.94 -39.27
N ILE A 10 -5.54 10.50 -38.07
CA ILE A 10 -6.62 10.70 -37.09
C ILE A 10 -7.07 12.16 -37.13
N HIS A 11 -8.38 12.40 -37.11
CA HIS A 11 -8.89 13.77 -37.08
C HIS A 11 -8.49 14.49 -35.77
N VAL A 12 -8.01 15.74 -35.86
CA VAL A 12 -7.51 16.53 -34.71
C VAL A 12 -8.53 16.60 -33.57
N ASN A 13 -9.82 16.65 -33.91
CA ASN A 13 -10.90 16.70 -32.92
C ASN A 13 -11.00 15.40 -32.09
N GLN A 14 -10.67 14.24 -32.65
CA GLN A 14 -10.64 12.97 -31.90
C GLN A 14 -9.51 12.95 -30.89
N ILE A 15 -8.32 13.40 -31.28
CA ILE A 15 -7.17 13.50 -30.36
C ILE A 15 -7.50 14.48 -29.22
N ARG A 16 -8.18 15.58 -29.52
CA ARG A 16 -8.65 16.54 -28.51
C ARG A 16 -9.64 15.91 -27.54
N GLN A 17 -10.64 15.19 -28.04
CA GLN A 17 -11.61 14.49 -27.20
C GLN A 17 -10.94 13.47 -26.29
N TRP A 18 -10.09 12.60 -26.83
CA TRP A 18 -9.38 11.59 -26.03
C TRP A 18 -8.47 12.21 -24.97
N ARG A 19 -7.77 13.29 -25.30
CA ARG A 19 -6.97 14.03 -24.33
C ARG A 19 -7.82 14.56 -23.19
N ASN A 20 -8.96 15.19 -23.50
CA ASN A 20 -9.85 15.74 -22.48
C ASN A 20 -10.42 14.63 -21.59
N THR A 21 -10.92 13.56 -22.19
CA THR A 21 -11.44 12.39 -21.46
C THR A 21 -10.36 11.76 -20.58
N PHE A 22 -9.13 11.63 -21.08
CA PHE A 22 -8.03 11.12 -20.27
C PHE A 22 -7.73 12.03 -19.08
N LEU A 23 -7.65 13.36 -19.28
CA LEU A 23 -7.39 14.30 -18.17
C LEU A 23 -8.50 14.31 -17.12
N GLU A 24 -9.76 14.17 -17.54
CA GLU A 24 -10.92 14.07 -16.64
C GLU A 24 -10.90 12.77 -15.82
N GLN A 25 -10.51 11.66 -16.44
CA GLN A 25 -10.51 10.33 -15.81
C GLN A 25 -9.17 9.98 -15.14
N MET A 26 -8.10 10.71 -15.43
CA MET A 26 -6.75 10.49 -14.90
C MET A 26 -6.75 10.41 -13.37
N PRO A 27 -7.43 11.31 -12.62
CA PRO A 27 -7.48 11.19 -11.17
C PRO A 27 -8.11 9.87 -10.71
N LEU A 28 -9.10 9.31 -11.40
CA LEU A 28 -9.72 8.03 -11.00
C LEU A 28 -8.78 6.83 -11.23
N ILE A 29 -7.97 6.88 -12.28
CA ILE A 29 -7.01 5.82 -12.64
C ILE A 29 -5.83 5.85 -11.65
N PHE A 30 -5.29 7.04 -11.38
CA PHE A 30 -4.06 7.18 -10.58
C PHE A 30 -4.30 7.45 -9.09
N ALA A 31 -5.47 7.95 -8.65
CA ALA A 31 -5.77 8.08 -7.21
C ALA A 31 -5.93 6.72 -6.50
N LYS A 32 -6.05 5.62 -7.25
CA LYS A 32 -6.18 4.27 -6.68
C LYS A 32 -4.85 3.58 -6.39
N GLU A 33 -3.71 4.16 -6.81
CA GLU A 33 -2.41 3.48 -6.72
C GLU A 33 -1.93 3.23 -5.29
N ASN A 34 -2.40 3.98 -4.29
CA ASN A 34 -1.89 3.81 -2.93
C ASN A 34 -2.74 2.92 -2.02
N LYS A 35 -4.03 2.66 -2.32
CA LYS A 35 -4.89 1.90 -1.38
C LYS A 35 -4.36 0.49 -1.06
N LYS A 36 -3.81 -0.21 -2.05
CA LYS A 36 -3.23 -1.55 -1.81
C LYS A 36 -1.90 -1.47 -1.07
N ALA A 37 -1.06 -0.49 -1.39
CA ALA A 37 0.21 -0.28 -0.71
C ALA A 37 0.02 0.17 0.74
N ASP A 38 -0.92 1.09 0.98
CA ASP A 38 -1.33 1.57 2.29
C ASP A 38 -1.92 0.43 3.13
N GLN A 39 -2.76 -0.42 2.53
CA GLN A 39 -3.29 -1.61 3.21
C GLN A 39 -2.18 -2.60 3.57
N MET A 40 -1.28 -2.90 2.63
CA MET A 40 -0.13 -3.78 2.91
C MET A 40 0.76 -3.23 4.03
N LYS A 41 0.96 -1.91 4.06
CA LYS A 41 1.72 -1.24 5.12
C LYS A 41 1.00 -1.35 6.47
N ALA A 42 -0.31 -1.10 6.51
CA ALA A 42 -1.11 -1.23 7.73
C ALA A 42 -1.14 -2.68 8.25
N ASP A 43 -1.29 -3.66 7.36
CA ASP A 43 -1.26 -5.09 7.72
C ASP A 43 0.11 -5.49 8.29
N TYR A 44 1.19 -4.97 7.71
CA TYR A 44 2.55 -5.20 8.20
C TYR A 44 2.80 -4.55 9.57
N GLU A 45 2.34 -3.31 9.78
CA GLU A 45 2.42 -2.63 11.07
C GLU A 45 1.64 -3.38 12.17
N ASN A 46 0.42 -3.84 11.85
CA ASN A 46 -0.39 -4.67 12.76
C ASN A 46 0.31 -5.99 13.10
N GLN A 47 0.95 -6.64 12.12
CA GLN A 47 1.70 -7.88 12.35
C GLN A 47 2.87 -7.63 13.30
N ILE A 48 3.61 -6.53 13.12
CA ILE A 48 4.73 -6.14 13.99
C ILE A 48 4.24 -5.93 15.43
N GLU A 49 3.16 -5.17 15.61
CA GLU A 49 2.61 -4.89 16.94
C GLU A 49 2.21 -6.18 17.67
N ASN A 50 1.51 -7.07 16.98
CA ASN A 50 1.11 -8.37 17.52
C ASN A 50 2.31 -9.22 17.94
N LEU A 51 3.37 -9.26 17.11
CA LEU A 51 4.58 -10.00 17.43
C LEU A 51 5.30 -9.43 18.66
N TYR A 52 5.38 -8.10 18.79
CA TYR A 52 5.98 -7.48 19.98
C TYR A 52 5.17 -7.77 21.25
N ALA A 53 3.84 -7.72 21.17
CA ALA A 53 2.97 -8.06 22.28
C ALA A 53 3.14 -9.53 22.71
N GLU A 54 3.21 -10.45 21.75
CA GLU A 54 3.46 -11.88 21.97
C GLU A 54 4.82 -12.10 22.67
N VAL A 55 5.88 -11.47 22.18
CA VAL A 55 7.23 -11.53 22.78
C VAL A 55 7.21 -11.00 24.22
N GLY A 56 6.53 -9.88 24.48
CA GLY A 56 6.40 -9.32 25.84
C GLY A 56 5.66 -10.28 26.78
N ARG A 57 4.55 -10.86 26.31
CA ARG A 57 3.76 -11.86 27.06
C ARG A 57 4.61 -13.09 27.39
N LEU A 58 5.27 -13.67 26.38
CA LEU A 58 6.11 -14.86 26.54
C LEU A 58 7.30 -14.59 27.47
N THR A 59 7.95 -13.43 27.35
CA THR A 59 9.07 -13.04 28.23
C THR A 59 8.62 -12.92 29.68
N THR A 60 7.44 -12.34 29.92
CA THR A 60 6.85 -12.23 31.26
C THR A 60 6.52 -13.60 31.83
N GLN A 61 5.88 -14.47 31.03
CA GLN A 61 5.56 -15.84 31.43
C GLN A 61 6.81 -16.65 31.76
N LEU A 62 7.85 -16.54 30.93
CA LEU A 62 9.13 -17.20 31.13
C LEU A 62 9.82 -16.71 32.41
N SER A 63 9.83 -15.40 32.65
CA SER A 63 10.40 -14.80 33.86
C SER A 63 9.64 -15.26 35.12
N TRP A 64 8.32 -15.36 35.03
CA TRP A 64 7.48 -15.85 36.11
C TRP A 64 7.74 -17.33 36.40
N LEU A 65 7.85 -18.16 35.37
CA LEU A 65 8.21 -19.58 35.47
C LEU A 65 9.59 -19.77 36.10
N LYS A 66 10.63 -19.07 35.61
CA LYS A 66 11.99 -19.08 36.18
C LYS A 66 11.99 -18.75 37.68
N LYS A 67 11.24 -17.71 38.06
CA LYS A 67 11.09 -17.30 39.48
C LYS A 67 10.41 -18.38 40.32
N LYS A 68 9.40 -19.07 39.78
CA LYS A 68 8.65 -20.12 40.48
C LYS A 68 9.40 -21.45 40.58
N SER A 69 10.16 -21.80 39.55
CA SER A 69 10.91 -23.07 39.51
C SER A 69 12.20 -23.05 40.34
N GLY A 70 12.57 -21.91 40.94
CA GLY A 70 13.80 -21.77 41.72
C GLY A 70 15.08 -21.88 40.87
N ILE A 71 14.94 -21.90 39.54
CA ILE A 71 16.06 -21.83 38.60
C ILE A 71 16.55 -20.38 38.64
N LYS A 72 17.51 -20.11 39.53
CA LYS A 72 18.34 -18.92 39.42
C LYS A 72 19.17 -19.05 38.14
N GLU A 73 19.22 -17.96 37.38
CA GLU A 73 20.23 -17.80 36.32
C GLU A 73 21.64 -17.93 36.89
#